data_AF-A0A1Z5JVZ7-F1
#
_entry.id   AF-A0A1Z5JVZ7-F1
#
_cell.length_a   1.000
_cell.length_b   1.000
_cell.length_c   1.000
_cell.angle_alpha   90.00
_cell.angle_beta   90.00
_cell.angle_gamma   90.00
#
_symmetry.space_group_name_H-M   'P 1'
#
loop_
_entity.id
_entity.type
_entity.pdbx_description
1 polymer ?
#
loop_
_entity_poly.entity_id
_entity_poly.type
_entity_poly.pdbx_seq_one_letter_code
_entity_poly.pdbx_strand_id
1 'polypeptide(L)'
;MQDIEEIHRRAVEQGSTTYIDPDTGFTVFTELAHRRRGFCCGNMCRHCPYDHVNVRGKTKTRKVAIVEEEEEKEICPSKGGRHGGRLTSKNVPYTRSGDAGTSSLLTGERRLKTDLSFEAMGTVDELCSAVGVAYAELQQQHHPDARLEEWLLEIMSRLFDVGSHLAKPRRVDDDNDDEEEEIFVADGIGGGFSSEHIDTLEDWIDLLTDELPELTSFILPTGTKAAAFFHVARTVCRRAERCVVPLVQAKVCDPRALQYLNRLSDFLFAAARYANLKLGTKREEILYRKPNRVAQQRQRVVVSTQSNATKNEKENS
;
A
#
# COMPACT_ATOMS: atom_id res chain seq x y z
N MET A 1 -12.98 -25.64 -40.63
CA MET A 1 -12.37 -26.02 -39.35
C MET A 1 -10.97 -26.50 -39.70
N GLN A 2 -9.94 -25.75 -39.32
CA GLN A 2 -8.56 -26.17 -39.58
C GLN A 2 -8.20 -27.29 -38.61
N ASP A 3 -7.41 -28.25 -39.05
CA ASP A 3 -6.99 -29.37 -38.21
C ASP A 3 -6.02 -28.88 -37.12
N ILE A 4 -6.47 -28.93 -35.87
CA ILE A 4 -5.71 -28.50 -34.69
C ILE A 4 -4.41 -29.32 -34.56
N GLU A 5 -4.41 -30.59 -34.96
CA GLU A 5 -3.23 -31.45 -34.90
C GLU A 5 -2.16 -31.01 -35.93
N GLU A 6 -2.58 -30.57 -37.11
CA GLU A 6 -1.68 -30.06 -38.15
C GLU A 6 -1.04 -28.74 -37.74
N ILE A 7 -1.80 -27.83 -37.12
CA ILE A 7 -1.28 -26.54 -36.63
C ILE A 7 -0.28 -26.75 -35.49
N HIS A 8 -0.62 -27.65 -34.56
CA HIS A 8 0.27 -28.03 -33.48
C HIS A 8 1.58 -28.65 -34.02
N ARG A 9 1.50 -29.57 -34.98
CA ARG A 9 2.68 -30.20 -35.59
C ARG A 9 3.61 -29.17 -36.23
N ARG A 10 3.07 -28.24 -37.02
CA ARG A 10 3.85 -27.14 -37.62
C ARG A 10 4.50 -26.25 -36.58
N ALA A 11 3.78 -25.92 -35.50
CA ALA A 11 4.31 -25.10 -34.42
C ALA A 11 5.48 -25.81 -33.69
N VAL A 12 5.39 -27.13 -33.50
CA VAL A 12 6.48 -27.94 -32.92
C VAL A 12 7.68 -28.05 -33.86
N GLU A 13 7.46 -28.28 -35.16
CA GLU A 13 8.52 -28.33 -36.18
C GLU A 13 9.29 -27.00 -36.28
N GLN A 14 8.59 -25.88 -36.08
CA GLN A 14 9.19 -24.54 -36.02
C GLN A 14 9.84 -24.20 -34.67
N GLY A 15 9.79 -25.11 -33.69
CA GLY A 15 10.35 -24.91 -32.36
C GLY A 15 9.55 -23.95 -31.46
N SER A 16 8.32 -23.61 -31.86
CA SER A 16 7.44 -22.72 -31.10
C SER A 16 6.86 -23.43 -29.86
N THR A 17 6.76 -22.69 -28.76
CA THR A 17 6.15 -23.17 -27.50
C THR A 17 4.64 -22.96 -27.44
N THR A 18 4.06 -22.19 -28.37
CA THR A 18 2.63 -21.89 -28.44
C THR A 18 2.14 -21.75 -29.88
N TYR A 19 0.82 -21.88 -30.08
CA TYR A 19 0.11 -21.47 -31.29
C TYR A 19 -1.25 -20.88 -30.94
N ILE A 20 -1.89 -20.17 -31.88
CA ILE A 20 -3.25 -19.64 -31.71
C ILE A 20 -4.25 -20.63 -32.29
N ASP A 21 -5.21 -21.05 -31.47
CA ASP A 21 -6.34 -21.88 -31.91
C ASP A 21 -7.24 -21.05 -32.84
N PRO A 22 -7.42 -21.46 -34.11
CA PRO A 22 -8.19 -20.69 -35.10
C PRO A 22 -9.70 -20.69 -34.82
N ASP A 23 -10.20 -21.66 -34.05
CA ASP A 23 -11.63 -21.78 -33.74
C ASP A 23 -11.99 -20.97 -32.48
N THR A 24 -11.07 -20.86 -31.52
CA THR A 24 -11.33 -20.19 -30.23
C THR A 24 -10.58 -18.87 -30.02
N GLY A 25 -9.53 -18.61 -30.80
CA GLY A 25 -8.64 -17.45 -30.64
C GLY A 25 -7.69 -17.54 -29.43
N PHE A 26 -7.73 -18.62 -28.65
CA PHE A 26 -6.88 -18.79 -27.48
C PHE A 26 -5.47 -19.24 -27.83
N THR A 27 -4.51 -18.81 -27.03
CA THR A 27 -3.13 -19.33 -27.09
C THR A 27 -3.07 -20.71 -26.46
N VAL A 28 -2.63 -21.70 -27.23
CA VAL A 28 -2.48 -23.10 -26.81
C VAL A 28 -0.99 -23.45 -26.73
N PHE A 29 -0.57 -24.05 -25.62
CA PHE A 29 0.80 -24.54 -25.44
C PHE A 29 1.04 -25.83 -26.25
N THR A 30 2.21 -25.92 -26.87
CA THR A 30 2.63 -27.12 -27.63
C THR A 30 3.22 -28.17 -26.69
N GLU A 31 3.27 -29.43 -27.15
CA GLU A 31 3.98 -30.48 -26.40
C GLU A 31 5.44 -30.12 -26.07
N LEU A 32 6.10 -29.32 -26.93
CA LEU A 32 7.47 -28.85 -26.73
C LEU A 32 7.59 -27.98 -25.47
N ALA A 33 6.60 -27.11 -25.22
CA ALA A 33 6.54 -26.31 -24.01
C ALA A 33 6.42 -27.17 -22.75
N HIS A 34 5.62 -28.24 -22.82
CA HIS A 34 5.46 -29.18 -21.72
C HIS A 34 6.71 -30.06 -21.51
N ARG A 35 7.40 -30.47 -22.58
CA ARG A 35 8.69 -31.18 -22.49
C ARG A 35 9.79 -30.30 -21.88
N ARG A 36 9.88 -29.03 -22.30
CA ARG A 36 10.83 -28.05 -21.71
C ARG A 36 10.55 -27.82 -20.21
N ARG A 37 9.27 -27.74 -19.83
CA ARG A 37 8.85 -27.59 -18.44
C ARG A 37 9.19 -28.81 -17.57
N GLY A 38 9.21 -30.01 -18.15
CA GLY A 38 9.63 -31.25 -17.47
C GLY A 38 8.63 -31.82 -16.45
N PHE A 39 7.41 -31.29 -16.34
CA PHE A 39 6.34 -31.83 -15.50
C PHE A 39 4.93 -31.45 -16.04
N CYS A 40 3.93 -32.26 -15.68
CA CYS A 40 2.52 -32.00 -15.99
C CYS A 40 1.93 -30.92 -15.07
N CYS A 41 1.16 -29.96 -15.59
CA CYS A 41 0.53 -28.91 -14.79
C CYS A 41 -0.81 -29.32 -14.13
N GLY A 42 -1.40 -30.45 -14.51
CA GLY A 42 -2.68 -30.93 -13.99
C GLY A 42 -3.94 -30.27 -14.58
N ASN A 43 -3.81 -29.33 -15.52
CA ASN A 43 -4.92 -28.52 -16.03
C ASN A 43 -5.51 -29.00 -17.37
N MET A 44 -5.41 -30.29 -17.69
CA MET A 44 -5.98 -30.89 -18.93
C MET A 44 -5.65 -30.11 -20.24
N CYS A 45 -4.40 -29.69 -20.42
CA CYS A 45 -3.95 -29.00 -21.63
C CYS A 45 -4.03 -29.91 -22.88
N ARG A 46 -4.44 -29.37 -24.03
CA ARG A 46 -4.70 -30.16 -25.26
C ARG A 46 -3.54 -31.07 -25.71
N HIS A 47 -2.29 -30.65 -25.52
CA HIS A 47 -1.09 -31.34 -26.05
C HIS A 47 -0.11 -31.78 -24.95
N CYS A 48 -0.63 -32.28 -23.83
CA CYS A 48 0.21 -32.73 -22.73
C CYS A 48 0.88 -34.09 -23.05
N PRO A 49 2.23 -34.18 -23.08
CA PRO A 49 2.95 -35.41 -23.38
C PRO A 49 3.04 -36.38 -22.18
N TYR A 50 2.38 -36.05 -21.06
CA TYR A 50 2.45 -36.80 -19.79
C TYR A 50 1.10 -37.43 -19.41
N ASP A 51 0.17 -37.56 -20.37
CA ASP A 51 -1.18 -38.14 -20.18
C ASP A 51 -1.99 -37.55 -19.01
N HIS A 52 -1.67 -36.30 -18.65
CA HIS A 52 -2.22 -35.64 -17.46
C HIS A 52 -1.94 -36.36 -16.12
N VAL A 53 -1.08 -37.37 -16.12
CA VAL A 53 -0.61 -38.04 -14.93
C VAL A 53 0.41 -37.13 -14.25
N ASN A 54 0.30 -37.01 -12.93
CA ASN A 54 1.10 -36.08 -12.13
C ASN A 54 2.57 -36.58 -12.04
N VAL A 55 3.38 -36.29 -13.05
CA VAL A 55 4.81 -36.65 -13.08
C VAL A 55 5.57 -35.68 -12.18
N ARG A 56 6.04 -36.16 -11.01
CA ARG A 56 6.91 -35.40 -10.11
C ARG A 56 8.21 -35.05 -10.85
N GLY A 57 8.48 -33.76 -11.05
CA GLY A 57 9.72 -33.28 -11.64
C GLY A 57 10.95 -33.61 -10.76
N LYS A 58 12.11 -33.82 -11.39
CA LYS A 58 13.38 -34.14 -10.71
C LYS A 58 13.73 -33.07 -9.68
N THR A 59 13.73 -33.45 -8.41
CA THR A 59 14.29 -32.67 -7.30
C THR A 59 15.79 -32.45 -7.58
N LYS A 60 16.23 -31.18 -7.70
CA LYS A 60 17.66 -30.86 -7.70
C LYS A 60 18.27 -31.43 -6.41
N THR A 61 19.23 -32.34 -6.55
CA THR A 61 20.01 -32.92 -5.46
C THR A 61 20.79 -31.83 -4.74
N ARG A 62 20.28 -31.36 -3.59
CA ARG A 62 21.12 -30.71 -2.58
C ARG A 62 21.88 -31.80 -1.84
N LYS A 63 23.21 -31.70 -1.79
CA LYS A 63 24.07 -32.55 -0.97
C LYS A 63 23.57 -32.53 0.47
N VAL A 64 23.28 -33.72 1.00
CA VAL A 64 22.88 -33.96 2.38
C VAL A 64 24.12 -33.97 3.26
N ALA A 65 24.07 -33.27 4.39
CA ALA A 65 24.88 -33.59 5.55
C ALA A 65 23.95 -33.82 6.75
N ILE A 66 23.98 -35.08 7.18
CA ILE A 66 23.68 -35.62 8.53
C ILE A 66 22.20 -35.77 8.90
N VAL A 67 21.93 -37.02 9.29
CA VAL A 67 20.68 -37.69 9.66
C VAL A 67 20.38 -37.40 11.12
N GLU A 68 19.19 -36.92 11.44
CA GLU A 68 18.51 -37.24 12.70
C GLU A 68 17.01 -37.44 12.42
N GLU A 69 16.58 -38.65 12.75
CA GLU A 69 15.26 -39.23 13.06
C GLU A 69 13.98 -38.70 12.39
N GLU A 70 13.30 -39.65 11.74
CA GLU A 70 11.98 -39.52 11.10
C GLU A 70 10.89 -39.33 12.16
N GLU A 71 10.41 -38.10 12.33
CA GLU A 71 9.03 -37.87 12.77
C GLU A 71 8.12 -37.83 11.53
N GLU A 72 7.13 -38.72 11.49
CA GLU A 72 6.05 -38.75 10.51
C GLU A 72 5.38 -37.37 10.41
N LYS A 73 5.73 -36.59 9.38
CA LYS A 73 5.04 -35.34 9.07
C LYS A 73 3.67 -35.66 8.50
N GLU A 74 2.68 -35.58 9.37
CA GLU A 74 1.28 -35.44 9.03
C GLU A 74 1.12 -34.33 7.98
N ILE A 75 0.67 -34.70 6.78
CA ILE A 75 0.37 -33.75 5.70
C ILE A 75 -0.89 -32.99 6.12
N CYS A 76 -0.72 -31.88 6.82
CA CYS A 76 -1.81 -30.96 7.12
C CYS A 76 -2.35 -30.35 5.82
N PRO A 77 -3.63 -30.57 5.45
CA PRO A 77 -4.24 -29.89 4.33
C PRO A 77 -4.47 -28.43 4.74
N SER A 78 -3.55 -27.53 4.39
CA SER A 78 -3.64 -26.12 4.75
C SER A 78 -4.68 -25.39 3.90
N LYS A 79 -5.95 -25.46 4.33
CA LYS A 79 -6.93 -24.40 4.09
C LYS A 79 -7.45 -23.99 5.46
N GLY A 80 -7.40 -22.69 5.76
CA GLY A 80 -7.68 -22.14 7.09
C GLY A 80 -8.96 -22.69 7.74
N GLY A 81 -8.93 -22.82 9.06
CA GLY A 81 -10.02 -23.40 9.85
C GLY A 81 -9.52 -23.95 11.18
N ARG A 82 -10.39 -23.96 12.19
CA ARG A 82 -10.13 -24.66 13.45
C ARG A 82 -9.99 -26.17 13.16
N HIS A 83 -9.03 -26.86 13.77
CA HIS A 83 -9.07 -28.33 13.80
C HIS A 83 -10.41 -28.79 14.41
N GLY A 84 -11.23 -29.51 13.65
CA GLY A 84 -12.61 -29.86 14.03
C GLY A 84 -13.64 -28.73 13.90
N GLY A 85 -13.32 -27.66 13.15
CA GLY A 85 -14.23 -26.54 12.88
C GLY A 85 -15.27 -26.85 11.81
N ARG A 86 -16.34 -26.05 11.76
CA ARG A 86 -17.37 -26.13 10.71
C ARG A 86 -16.72 -25.94 9.34
N LEU A 87 -16.83 -26.94 8.46
CA LEU A 87 -16.35 -26.85 7.09
C LEU A 87 -17.09 -25.71 6.38
N THR A 88 -16.35 -24.72 5.89
CA THR A 88 -16.91 -23.61 5.11
C THR A 88 -16.21 -23.56 3.76
N SER A 89 -16.96 -23.30 2.69
CA SER A 89 -16.41 -23.05 1.35
C SER A 89 -15.81 -21.65 1.21
N LYS A 90 -15.95 -20.79 2.24
CA LYS A 90 -15.42 -19.42 2.25
C LYS A 90 -13.96 -19.42 2.66
N ASN A 91 -13.20 -18.45 2.15
CA ASN A 91 -11.84 -18.20 2.61
C ASN A 91 -11.86 -17.79 4.08
N VAL A 92 -11.33 -18.66 4.94
CA VAL A 92 -11.18 -18.37 6.37
C VAL A 92 -9.88 -17.61 6.56
N PRO A 93 -9.89 -16.40 7.15
CA PRO A 93 -8.71 -15.53 7.19
C PRO A 93 -7.60 -16.05 8.12
N TYR A 94 -7.90 -16.93 9.07
CA TYR A 94 -6.89 -17.47 10.00
C TYR A 94 -6.39 -18.86 9.57
N THR A 95 -5.07 -19.05 9.61
CA THR A 95 -4.41 -20.34 9.30
C THR A 95 -3.65 -20.94 10.47
N ARG A 96 -3.47 -20.21 11.59
CA ARG A 96 -2.62 -20.56 12.74
C ARG A 96 -1.13 -20.73 12.45
N SER A 97 -0.72 -20.65 11.18
CA SER A 97 0.68 -20.79 10.78
C SER A 97 1.59 -19.71 11.35
N GLY A 98 1.06 -18.62 11.90
CA GLY A 98 1.81 -17.54 12.53
C GLY A 98 1.78 -17.51 14.05
N ASP A 99 1.24 -18.55 14.70
CA ASP A 99 1.09 -18.60 16.17
C ASP A 99 2.45 -18.68 16.89
N ALA A 100 3.47 -19.24 16.23
CA ALA A 100 4.85 -19.27 16.71
C ALA A 100 5.63 -17.95 16.50
N GLY A 101 4.93 -16.85 16.18
CA GLY A 101 5.56 -15.53 16.01
C GLY A 101 6.29 -15.32 14.67
N THR A 102 6.15 -16.24 13.71
CA THR A 102 6.71 -16.11 12.35
C THR A 102 5.62 -15.85 11.30
N SER A 103 6.00 -15.33 10.15
CA SER A 103 5.12 -15.15 9.00
C SER A 103 5.90 -15.27 7.70
N SER A 104 5.21 -15.46 6.58
CA SER A 104 5.84 -15.59 5.26
C SER A 104 5.70 -14.30 4.46
N LEU A 105 6.78 -13.87 3.83
CA LEU A 105 6.80 -12.82 2.81
C LEU A 105 6.14 -13.32 1.52
N LEU A 106 5.89 -12.41 0.58
CA LEU A 106 5.29 -12.78 -0.71
C LEU A 106 6.26 -13.58 -1.61
N THR A 107 7.56 -13.57 -1.28
CA THR A 107 8.58 -14.47 -1.85
C THR A 107 8.49 -15.91 -1.33
N GLY A 108 7.64 -16.18 -0.33
CA GLY A 108 7.54 -17.46 0.38
C GLY A 108 8.53 -17.61 1.53
N GLU A 109 9.51 -16.72 1.66
CA GLU A 109 10.48 -16.72 2.76
C GLU A 109 9.80 -16.48 4.11
N ARG A 110 10.11 -17.30 5.11
CA ARG A 110 9.54 -17.20 6.45
C ARG A 110 10.49 -16.45 7.38
N ARG A 111 9.99 -15.39 8.02
CA ARG A 111 10.74 -14.55 8.96
C ARG A 111 9.96 -14.36 10.27
N LEU A 112 10.64 -13.89 11.31
CA LEU A 112 9.98 -13.44 12.54
C LEU A 112 9.10 -12.23 12.25
N LYS A 113 7.94 -12.12 12.92
CA LYS A 113 7.02 -10.98 12.75
C LYS A 113 7.63 -9.63 13.15
N THR A 114 8.73 -9.65 13.92
CA THR A 114 9.50 -8.46 14.31
C THR A 114 10.55 -8.04 13.26
N ASP A 115 10.64 -8.74 12.13
CA ASP A 115 11.49 -8.33 11.01
C ASP A 115 11.08 -6.95 10.47
N LEU A 116 12.07 -6.15 10.06
CA LEU A 116 11.84 -4.78 9.57
C LEU A 116 10.88 -4.74 8.38
N SER A 117 10.83 -5.78 7.55
CA SER A 117 9.90 -5.84 6.42
C SER A 117 8.46 -5.88 6.90
N PHE A 118 8.16 -6.65 7.96
CA PHE A 118 6.81 -6.71 8.55
C PHE A 118 6.46 -5.45 9.32
N GLU A 119 7.42 -4.85 10.03
CA GLU A 119 7.20 -3.55 10.69
C GLU A 119 6.85 -2.47 9.65
N ALA A 120 7.60 -2.39 8.54
CA ALA A 120 7.34 -1.43 7.47
C ALA A 120 5.99 -1.68 6.78
N MET A 121 5.70 -2.94 6.39
CA MET A 121 4.42 -3.30 5.78
C MET A 121 3.24 -3.01 6.71
N GLY A 122 3.34 -3.41 7.97
CA GLY A 122 2.28 -3.19 8.96
C GLY A 122 2.05 -1.70 9.23
N THR A 123 3.12 -0.89 9.25
CA THR A 123 3.00 0.56 9.40
C THR A 123 2.37 1.23 8.17
N VAL A 124 2.64 0.73 6.96
CA VAL A 124 1.98 1.19 5.72
C VAL A 124 0.50 0.81 5.70
N ASP A 125 0.15 -0.39 6.18
CA ASP A 125 -1.25 -0.83 6.34
C ASP A 125 -2.00 0.02 7.38
N GLU A 126 -1.33 0.36 8.49
CA GLU A 126 -1.86 1.30 9.49
C GLU A 126 -2.10 2.69 8.90
N LEU A 127 -1.18 3.18 8.06
CA LEU A 127 -1.37 4.43 7.32
C LEU A 127 -2.59 4.35 6.40
N CYS A 128 -2.72 3.28 5.62
CA CYS A 128 -3.85 3.08 4.71
C CYS A 128 -5.18 3.09 5.48
N SER A 129 -5.22 2.41 6.63
CA SER A 129 -6.36 2.42 7.55
C SER A 129 -6.67 3.83 8.08
N ALA A 130 -5.65 4.60 8.47
CA ALA A 130 -5.83 5.98 8.93
C ALA A 130 -6.36 6.91 7.82
N VAL A 131 -5.90 6.74 6.58
CA VAL A 131 -6.46 7.44 5.41
C VAL A 131 -7.92 7.06 5.18
N GLY A 132 -8.26 5.78 5.33
CA GLY A 132 -9.64 5.29 5.22
C GLY A 132 -10.60 5.93 6.25
N VAL A 133 -10.12 6.24 7.46
CA VAL A 133 -10.91 6.98 8.45
C VAL A 133 -11.14 8.43 8.01
N ALA A 134 -10.12 9.10 7.47
CA ALA A 134 -10.27 10.45 6.93
C ALA A 134 -11.28 10.48 5.77
N TYR A 135 -11.21 9.50 4.87
CA TYR A 135 -12.19 9.31 3.78
C TYR A 135 -13.62 9.15 4.31
N ALA A 136 -13.83 8.28 5.30
CA ALA A 136 -15.15 8.08 5.88
C ALA A 136 -15.73 9.36 6.54
N GLU A 137 -14.87 10.18 7.16
CA GLU A 137 -15.27 11.45 7.75
C GLU A 137 -15.59 12.53 6.72
N LEU A 138 -14.91 12.55 5.57
CA LEU A 138 -15.26 13.42 4.44
C LEU A 138 -16.66 13.08 3.88
N GLN A 139 -16.92 11.79 3.67
CA GLN A 139 -18.22 11.28 3.21
C GLN A 139 -19.36 11.69 4.15
N GLN A 140 -19.15 11.54 5.46
CA GLN A 140 -20.17 11.89 6.46
C GLN A 140 -20.44 13.39 6.55
N GLN A 141 -19.42 14.23 6.31
CA GLN A 141 -19.55 15.68 6.40
C GLN A 141 -20.00 16.33 5.09
N HIS A 142 -20.26 15.53 4.04
CA HIS A 142 -20.64 15.97 2.70
C HIS A 142 -19.72 17.07 2.18
N HIS A 143 -18.43 16.74 2.04
CA HIS A 143 -17.44 17.66 1.52
C HIS A 143 -17.90 18.21 0.15
N PRO A 144 -17.93 19.54 -0.06
CA PRO A 144 -18.48 20.12 -1.29
C PRO A 144 -17.63 19.84 -2.53
N ASP A 145 -16.38 19.43 -2.33
CA ASP A 145 -15.45 19.05 -3.39
C ASP A 145 -15.14 17.54 -3.29
N ALA A 146 -15.61 16.79 -4.28
CA ALA A 146 -15.45 15.34 -4.36
C ALA A 146 -14.03 14.89 -4.75
N ARG A 147 -13.19 15.80 -5.30
CA ARG A 147 -11.83 15.45 -5.76
C ARG A 147 -11.01 14.80 -4.67
N LEU A 148 -11.12 15.32 -3.44
CA LEU A 148 -10.34 14.81 -2.31
C LEU A 148 -10.70 13.35 -2.00
N GLU A 149 -11.98 12.97 -2.10
CA GLU A 149 -12.43 11.60 -1.85
C GLU A 149 -11.85 10.62 -2.88
N GLU A 150 -11.87 11.00 -4.17
CA GLU A 150 -11.27 10.22 -5.26
C GLU A 150 -9.76 10.05 -5.08
N TRP A 151 -9.05 11.14 -4.74
CA TRP A 151 -7.61 11.11 -4.49
C TRP A 151 -7.24 10.21 -3.31
N LEU A 152 -8.05 10.17 -2.24
CA LEU A 152 -7.78 9.24 -1.14
C LEU A 152 -7.92 7.78 -1.53
N LEU A 153 -8.88 7.43 -2.39
CA LEU A 153 -9.03 6.05 -2.88
C LEU A 153 -7.83 5.64 -3.75
N GLU A 154 -7.33 6.55 -4.58
CA GLU A 154 -6.10 6.32 -5.34
C GLU A 154 -4.90 6.15 -4.40
N ILE A 155 -4.74 7.04 -3.41
CA ILE A 155 -3.67 6.93 -2.40
C ILE A 155 -3.72 5.60 -1.66
N MET A 156 -4.90 5.15 -1.22
CA MET A 156 -5.06 3.86 -0.54
C MET A 156 -4.63 2.70 -1.45
N SER A 157 -4.95 2.76 -2.74
CA SER A 157 -4.51 1.78 -3.73
C SER A 157 -2.99 1.77 -3.88
N ARG A 158 -2.36 2.95 -3.99
CA ARG A 158 -0.90 3.09 -4.05
C ARG A 158 -0.20 2.63 -2.77
N LEU A 159 -0.82 2.79 -1.60
CA LEU A 159 -0.28 2.25 -0.35
C LEU A 159 -0.28 0.71 -0.32
N PHE A 160 -1.27 0.05 -0.95
CA PHE A 160 -1.21 -1.40 -1.17
C PHE A 160 -0.06 -1.81 -2.10
N ASP A 161 0.22 -1.01 -3.12
CA ASP A 161 1.36 -1.25 -4.00
C ASP A 161 2.67 -1.10 -3.23
N VAL A 162 2.84 -0.03 -2.43
CA VAL A 162 4.00 0.14 -1.53
C VAL A 162 4.15 -1.06 -0.60
N GLY A 163 3.07 -1.51 0.04
CA GLY A 163 3.08 -2.71 0.90
C GLY A 163 3.53 -3.96 0.15
N SER A 164 3.08 -4.14 -1.09
CA SER A 164 3.47 -5.27 -1.96
C SER A 164 4.96 -5.25 -2.32
N HIS A 165 5.54 -4.07 -2.53
CA HIS A 165 6.97 -3.91 -2.76
C HIS A 165 7.80 -4.28 -1.51
N LEU A 166 7.34 -3.85 -0.34
CA LEU A 166 7.97 -4.21 0.94
C LEU A 166 7.87 -5.71 1.25
N ALA A 167 6.85 -6.39 0.71
CA ALA A 167 6.67 -7.85 0.83
C ALA A 167 7.57 -8.68 -0.08
N LYS A 168 8.25 -8.04 -1.06
CA LYS A 168 9.12 -8.68 -2.06
C LYS A 168 10.54 -8.09 -2.01
N PRO A 169 11.30 -8.36 -0.94
CA PRO A 169 12.70 -7.95 -0.89
C PRO A 169 13.47 -8.55 -2.08
N ARG A 170 14.20 -7.72 -2.84
CA ARG A 170 15.08 -8.21 -3.91
C ARG A 170 16.11 -9.15 -3.31
N ARG A 171 16.24 -10.37 -3.86
CA ARG A 171 17.41 -11.20 -3.60
C ARG A 171 18.52 -10.72 -4.52
N VAL A 172 19.59 -10.23 -3.91
CA VAL A 172 20.90 -10.15 -4.58
C VAL A 172 21.45 -11.57 -4.51
N ASP A 173 21.08 -12.42 -5.48
CA ASP A 173 21.81 -13.66 -5.70
C ASP A 173 22.98 -13.32 -6.65
N ASP A 174 24.19 -13.46 -6.11
CA ASP A 174 25.51 -13.45 -6.76
C ASP A 174 25.52 -14.15 -8.14
N ASP A 175 26.35 -13.63 -9.05
CA ASP A 175 26.96 -14.26 -10.25
C ASP A 175 26.66 -13.64 -11.64
N ASN A 176 25.93 -12.53 -11.75
CA ASN A 176 25.88 -11.77 -13.02
C ASN A 176 26.35 -10.33 -12.81
N ASP A 177 27.64 -10.10 -13.04
CA ASP A 177 28.33 -8.80 -13.14
C ASP A 177 27.93 -8.01 -14.41
N ASP A 178 26.65 -8.03 -14.78
CA ASP A 178 26.15 -7.15 -15.84
C ASP A 178 25.64 -5.87 -15.19
N GLU A 179 26.52 -4.87 -15.12
CA GLU A 179 26.30 -3.52 -14.57
C GLU A 179 25.24 -2.67 -15.33
N GLU A 180 24.46 -3.26 -16.24
CA GLU A 180 23.54 -2.50 -17.09
C GLU A 180 22.08 -2.74 -16.70
N GLU A 181 21.53 -1.68 -16.10
CA GLU A 181 20.15 -1.47 -15.64
C GLU A 181 19.78 -2.19 -14.33
N GLU A 182 20.02 -1.47 -13.20
CA GLU A 182 19.35 -1.67 -11.91
C GLU A 182 17.83 -1.44 -12.05
N ILE A 183 17.15 -2.20 -12.89
CA ILE A 183 15.70 -2.23 -12.92
C ILE A 183 15.30 -2.93 -11.64
N PHE A 184 14.74 -2.18 -10.70
CA PHE A 184 13.84 -2.75 -9.72
C PHE A 184 12.68 -3.39 -10.50
N VAL A 185 12.86 -4.64 -10.92
CA VAL A 185 11.77 -5.46 -11.44
C VAL A 185 10.97 -5.88 -10.22
N ALA A 186 10.20 -4.93 -9.70
CA ALA A 186 9.20 -5.25 -8.72
C ALA A 186 8.14 -6.06 -9.45
N ASP A 187 8.27 -7.38 -9.40
CA ASP A 187 7.18 -8.30 -9.67
C ASP A 187 6.09 -8.17 -8.59
N GLY A 188 5.81 -6.98 -8.05
CA GLY A 188 4.56 -6.70 -7.35
C GLY A 188 3.37 -6.93 -8.30
N ILE A 189 2.14 -6.83 -7.79
CA ILE A 189 0.98 -6.77 -8.68
C ILE A 189 1.11 -5.45 -9.48
N GLY A 190 1.72 -5.46 -10.66
CA GLY A 190 1.74 -4.29 -11.56
C GLY A 190 3.08 -3.82 -12.15
N GLY A 191 4.24 -4.37 -11.77
CA GLY A 191 5.52 -3.98 -12.38
C GLY A 191 6.03 -2.59 -11.95
N GLY A 192 6.99 -2.55 -11.03
CA GLY A 192 7.64 -1.30 -10.58
C GLY A 192 6.74 -0.30 -9.85
N PHE A 193 7.33 0.62 -9.07
CA PHE A 193 6.61 1.79 -8.56
C PHE A 193 6.87 2.98 -9.49
N SER A 194 5.87 3.43 -10.24
CA SER A 194 6.03 4.53 -11.22
C SER A 194 6.35 5.86 -10.54
N SER A 195 7.25 6.65 -11.12
CA SER A 195 7.51 8.03 -10.68
C SER A 195 6.30 8.95 -10.91
N GLU A 196 5.42 8.61 -11.85
CA GLU A 196 4.21 9.39 -12.15
C GLU A 196 3.30 9.55 -10.93
N HIS A 197 3.30 8.58 -10.01
CA HIS A 197 2.54 8.69 -8.76
C HIS A 197 3.09 9.76 -7.82
N ILE A 198 4.41 10.03 -7.88
CA ILE A 198 5.05 11.09 -7.11
C ILE A 198 4.65 12.44 -7.73
N ASP A 199 4.79 12.56 -9.05
CA ASP A 199 4.42 13.76 -9.81
C ASP A 199 2.93 14.10 -9.59
N THR A 200 2.07 13.09 -9.57
CA THR A 200 0.62 13.26 -9.32
C THR A 200 0.35 13.83 -7.91
N LEU A 201 1.10 13.41 -6.89
CA LEU A 201 0.97 13.99 -5.54
C LEU A 201 1.41 15.45 -5.51
N GLU A 202 2.48 15.79 -6.22
CA GLU A 202 3.00 17.16 -6.31
C GLU A 202 1.96 18.07 -7.01
N ASP A 203 1.39 17.63 -8.13
CA ASP A 203 0.31 18.33 -8.82
C ASP A 203 -0.90 18.56 -7.90
N TRP A 204 -1.30 17.54 -7.12
CA TRP A 204 -2.40 17.70 -6.17
C TRP A 204 -2.06 18.63 -5.01
N ILE A 205 -0.82 18.59 -4.50
CA ILE A 205 -0.35 19.53 -3.47
C ILE A 205 -0.45 20.96 -3.99
N ASP A 206 0.00 21.22 -5.21
CA ASP A 206 -0.03 22.54 -5.82
C ASP A 206 -1.47 23.03 -6.00
N LEU A 207 -2.36 22.19 -6.53
CA LEU A 207 -3.79 22.49 -6.67
C LEU A 207 -4.47 22.83 -5.33
N LEU A 208 -4.16 22.09 -4.26
CA LEU A 208 -4.70 22.39 -2.94
C LEU A 208 -4.10 23.69 -2.38
N THR A 209 -2.80 23.90 -2.58
CA THR A 209 -2.06 25.03 -2.02
C THR A 209 -2.50 26.36 -2.64
N ASP A 210 -2.80 26.38 -3.93
CA ASP A 210 -3.32 27.56 -4.64
C ASP A 210 -4.64 28.09 -4.07
N GLU A 211 -5.48 27.21 -3.50
CA GLU A 211 -6.74 27.60 -2.87
C GLU A 211 -6.58 27.97 -1.38
N LEU A 212 -5.43 27.65 -0.77
CA LEU A 212 -5.21 27.82 0.65
C LEU A 212 -4.69 29.22 1.02
N PRO A 213 -5.09 29.76 2.18
CA PRO A 213 -4.48 30.98 2.70
C PRO A 213 -3.00 30.75 3.02
N GLU A 214 -2.20 31.81 2.85
CA GLU A 214 -0.75 31.78 3.10
C GLU A 214 -0.43 31.30 4.53
N LEU A 215 0.51 30.36 4.63
CA LEU A 215 0.94 29.80 5.91
C LEU A 215 2.11 30.60 6.49
N THR A 216 1.83 31.51 7.42
CA THR A 216 2.85 32.38 8.04
C THR A 216 3.43 31.85 9.35
N SER A 217 2.83 30.80 9.92
CA SER A 217 3.23 30.20 11.20
C SER A 217 2.80 28.73 11.25
N PHE A 218 3.44 27.94 12.12
CA PHE A 218 2.96 26.59 12.44
C PHE A 218 1.50 26.63 12.90
N ILE A 219 0.73 25.66 12.42
CA ILE A 219 -0.66 25.41 12.82
C ILE A 219 -0.72 24.23 13.79
N LEU A 220 -1.67 24.27 14.71
CA LEU A 220 -2.00 23.14 15.55
C LEU A 220 -2.81 22.12 14.74
N PRO A 221 -2.56 20.81 14.89
CA PRO A 221 -3.30 19.78 14.16
C PRO A 221 -4.72 19.63 14.71
N THR A 222 -5.63 20.48 14.24
CA THR A 222 -7.00 20.61 14.75
C THR A 222 -7.93 21.08 13.63
N GLY A 223 -9.23 21.14 13.92
CA GLY A 223 -10.23 21.70 13.03
C GLY A 223 -11.42 20.77 12.92
N THR A 224 -11.86 20.48 11.70
CA THR A 224 -12.89 19.47 11.45
C THR A 224 -12.36 18.08 11.76
N LYS A 225 -13.25 17.09 11.96
CA LYS A 225 -12.80 15.71 12.24
C LYS A 225 -11.96 15.16 11.09
N ALA A 226 -12.37 15.43 9.84
CA ALA A 226 -11.62 15.02 8.66
C ALA A 226 -10.20 15.61 8.67
N ALA A 227 -10.05 16.92 8.92
CA ALA A 227 -8.74 17.57 9.03
C ALA A 227 -7.89 17.01 10.18
N ALA A 228 -8.50 16.73 11.34
CA ALA A 228 -7.80 16.10 12.45
C ALA A 228 -7.28 14.70 12.08
N PHE A 229 -8.09 13.88 11.41
CA PHE A 229 -7.66 12.57 10.92
C PHE A 229 -6.60 12.65 9.83
N PHE A 230 -6.64 13.64 8.94
CA PHE A 230 -5.55 13.89 8.00
C PHE A 230 -4.23 14.18 8.72
N HIS A 231 -4.26 14.98 9.78
CA HIS A 231 -3.05 15.20 10.59
C HIS A 231 -2.57 13.94 11.30
N VAL A 232 -3.47 13.06 11.76
CA VAL A 232 -3.10 11.75 12.30
C VAL A 232 -2.44 10.90 11.21
N ALA A 233 -3.09 10.73 10.06
CA ALA A 233 -2.56 9.99 8.92
C ALA A 233 -1.19 10.52 8.50
N ARG A 234 -0.99 11.84 8.45
CA ARG A 234 0.31 12.48 8.19
C ARG A 234 1.39 12.01 9.16
N THR A 235 1.09 11.93 10.46
CA THR A 235 2.09 11.47 11.44
C THR A 235 2.40 9.98 11.34
N VAL A 236 1.40 9.16 11.00
CA VAL A 236 1.58 7.73 10.71
C VAL A 236 2.38 7.55 9.42
N CYS A 237 2.16 8.38 8.41
CA CYS A 237 2.91 8.38 7.16
C CYS A 237 4.39 8.63 7.39
N ARG A 238 4.73 9.64 8.20
CA ARG A 238 6.12 9.89 8.62
C ARG A 238 6.70 8.74 9.44
N ARG A 239 5.88 7.96 10.15
CA ARG A 239 6.35 6.74 10.84
C ARG A 239 6.63 5.62 9.84
N ALA A 240 5.73 5.40 8.87
CA ALA A 240 5.93 4.46 7.77
C ALA A 240 7.24 4.76 7.03
N GLU A 241 7.44 6.04 6.68
CA GLU A 241 8.67 6.53 6.06
C GLU A 241 9.93 6.10 6.84
N ARG A 242 9.96 6.34 8.17
CA ARG A 242 11.11 5.94 9.02
C ARG A 242 11.33 4.43 9.06
N CYS A 243 10.27 3.63 8.99
CA CYS A 243 10.40 2.16 8.91
C CYS A 243 10.92 1.70 7.55
N VAL A 244 10.64 2.44 6.47
CA VAL A 244 11.07 2.12 5.09
C VAL A 244 12.51 2.56 4.82
N VAL A 245 12.99 3.66 5.42
CA VAL A 245 14.38 4.16 5.27
C VAL A 245 15.46 3.06 5.38
N PRO A 246 15.52 2.24 6.45
CA PRO A 246 16.56 1.21 6.56
C PRO A 246 16.45 0.13 5.49
N LEU A 247 15.24 -0.17 4.99
CA LEU A 247 15.03 -1.15 3.93
C LEU A 247 15.52 -0.63 2.57
N VAL A 248 15.32 0.65 2.29
CA VAL A 248 15.87 1.29 1.07
C VAL A 248 17.39 1.37 1.14
N GLN A 249 17.96 1.75 2.30
CA GLN A 249 19.42 1.78 2.51
C GLN A 249 20.06 0.40 2.32
N ALA A 250 19.36 -0.66 2.74
CA ALA A 250 19.78 -2.04 2.53
C ALA A 250 19.51 -2.57 1.10
N LYS A 251 19.05 -1.72 0.17
CA LYS A 251 18.65 -2.09 -1.20
C LYS A 251 17.57 -3.18 -1.27
N VAL A 252 16.73 -3.28 -0.24
CA VAL A 252 15.65 -4.26 -0.12
C VAL A 252 14.34 -3.75 -0.73
N CYS A 253 14.16 -2.43 -0.75
CA CYS A 253 12.95 -1.77 -1.23
C CYS A 253 13.30 -0.72 -2.30
N ASP A 254 12.38 -0.49 -3.24
CA ASP A 254 12.50 0.57 -4.26
C ASP A 254 12.55 1.96 -3.58
N PRO A 255 13.58 2.78 -3.83
CA PRO A 255 13.67 4.16 -3.32
C PRO A 255 12.46 5.03 -3.64
N ARG A 256 11.74 4.76 -4.74
CA ARG A 256 10.54 5.51 -5.13
C ARG A 256 9.40 5.35 -4.14
N ALA A 257 9.27 4.20 -3.48
CA ALA A 257 8.30 4.01 -2.40
C ALA A 257 8.57 4.96 -1.22
N LEU A 258 9.85 5.17 -0.88
CA LEU A 258 10.25 6.14 0.14
C LEU A 258 9.97 7.58 -0.29
N GLN A 259 10.26 7.93 -1.54
CA GLN A 259 9.97 9.25 -2.10
C GLN A 259 8.46 9.55 -2.08
N TYR A 260 7.64 8.58 -2.48
CA TYR A 260 6.19 8.67 -2.42
C TYR A 260 5.67 8.90 -1.01
N LEU A 261 6.14 8.13 -0.01
CA LEU A 261 5.74 8.33 1.39
C LEU A 261 6.13 9.73 1.90
N ASN A 262 7.29 10.24 1.49
CA ASN A 262 7.72 11.58 1.90
C ASN A 262 6.78 12.66 1.31
N ARG A 263 6.47 12.61 -0.01
CA ARG A 263 5.50 13.52 -0.64
C ARG A 263 4.09 13.37 -0.08
N LEU A 264 3.66 12.13 0.18
CA LEU A 264 2.33 11.86 0.73
C LEU A 264 2.14 12.53 2.08
N SER A 265 3.19 12.64 2.89
CA SER A 265 3.10 13.37 4.16
C SER A 265 2.84 14.87 3.98
N ASP A 266 3.32 15.47 2.90
CA ASP A 266 3.06 16.86 2.53
C ASP A 266 1.63 17.02 1.96
N PHE A 267 1.20 16.09 1.09
CA PHE A 267 -0.17 16.02 0.60
C PHE A 267 -1.18 15.93 1.74
N LEU A 268 -0.96 15.04 2.72
CA LEU A 268 -1.85 14.89 3.88
C LEU A 268 -1.88 16.16 4.74
N PHE A 269 -0.81 16.96 4.76
CA PHE A 269 -0.81 18.27 5.39
C PHE A 269 -1.67 19.27 4.62
N ALA A 270 -1.48 19.40 3.31
CA ALA A 270 -2.28 20.28 2.45
C ALA A 270 -3.78 19.90 2.49
N ALA A 271 -4.09 18.60 2.39
CA ALA A 271 -5.45 18.07 2.50
C ALA A 271 -6.12 18.39 3.84
N ALA A 272 -5.38 18.33 4.96
CA ALA A 272 -5.92 18.72 6.26
C ALA A 272 -6.35 20.19 6.30
N ARG A 273 -5.51 21.08 5.77
CA ARG A 273 -5.80 22.51 5.67
C ARG A 273 -6.98 22.78 4.74
N TYR A 274 -7.02 22.10 3.61
CA TYR A 274 -8.07 22.25 2.61
C TYR A 274 -9.43 21.78 3.12
N ALA A 275 -9.46 20.62 3.78
CA ALA A 275 -10.67 20.12 4.44
C ALA A 275 -11.18 21.11 5.50
N ASN A 276 -10.28 21.75 6.26
CA ASN A 276 -10.66 22.82 7.18
C ASN A 276 -11.25 24.05 6.47
N LEU A 277 -10.68 24.47 5.34
CA LEU A 277 -11.17 25.60 4.58
C LEU A 277 -12.58 25.35 4.02
N LYS A 278 -12.84 24.16 3.48
CA LYS A 278 -14.10 23.84 2.78
C LYS A 278 -15.22 23.39 3.71
N LEU A 279 -14.92 22.60 4.74
CA LEU A 279 -15.91 22.14 5.74
C LEU A 279 -16.03 23.07 6.94
N GLY A 280 -15.04 23.92 7.17
CA GLY A 280 -14.97 24.79 8.33
C GLY A 280 -16.09 25.82 8.34
N THR A 281 -16.94 25.73 9.36
CA THR A 281 -17.86 26.80 9.73
C THR A 281 -17.07 27.96 10.37
N LYS A 282 -16.53 28.86 9.54
CA LYS A 282 -15.99 30.19 9.94
C LYS A 282 -14.84 30.20 10.96
N ARG A 283 -14.19 29.07 11.27
CA ARG A 283 -13.07 29.01 12.22
C ARG A 283 -11.74 28.94 11.47
N GLU A 284 -10.94 29.99 11.60
CA GLU A 284 -9.57 30.04 11.09
C GLU A 284 -8.70 28.94 11.74
N GLU A 285 -7.67 28.50 11.01
CA GLU A 285 -6.67 27.55 11.50
C GLU A 285 -6.03 28.08 12.80
N ILE A 286 -5.90 27.22 13.82
CA ILE A 286 -5.35 27.66 15.10
C ILE A 286 -3.83 27.68 15.01
N LEU A 287 -3.25 28.87 15.05
CA LEU A 287 -1.80 29.06 15.06
C LEU A 287 -1.17 28.55 16.36
N TYR A 288 0.03 28.00 16.25
CA TYR A 288 0.87 27.60 17.37
C TYR A 288 1.14 28.80 18.30
N ARG A 289 0.87 28.62 19.60
CA ARG A 289 1.07 29.66 20.61
C ARG A 289 2.48 29.58 21.17
N LYS A 290 3.34 30.54 20.78
CA LYS A 290 4.67 30.69 21.40
C LYS A 290 4.51 31.01 22.91
N PRO A 291 5.32 30.40 23.80
CA PRO A 291 5.18 30.54 25.25
C PRO A 291 5.21 31.99 25.76
N ASN A 292 5.88 32.91 25.06
CA ASN A 292 6.05 34.30 25.50
C ASN A 292 4.90 35.27 25.13
N ARG A 293 3.82 34.81 24.46
CA ARG A 293 2.67 35.67 24.12
C ARG A 293 1.47 35.58 25.08
N VAL A 294 1.54 34.72 26.10
CA VAL A 294 0.47 34.60 27.12
C VAL A 294 0.41 35.83 28.04
N ALA A 295 1.53 36.55 28.23
CA ALA A 295 1.59 37.72 29.11
C ALA A 295 0.76 38.92 28.62
N GLN A 296 0.55 39.09 27.31
CA GLN A 296 -0.20 40.23 26.76
C GLN A 296 -1.71 39.96 26.62
N GLN A 297 -2.15 38.69 26.66
CA GLN A 297 -3.56 38.34 26.47
C GLN A 297 -4.44 38.58 27.71
N ARG A 298 -3.83 38.80 28.88
CA ARG A 298 -4.55 39.21 30.11
C ARG A 298 -4.94 40.69 30.16
N GLN A 299 -4.45 41.52 29.24
CA GLN A 299 -4.90 42.90 29.05
C GLN A 299 -5.93 43.01 27.91
N ARG A 300 -6.98 42.17 27.92
CA ARG A 300 -8.20 42.47 27.16
C ARG A 300 -9.18 43.17 28.07
N VAL A 301 -9.10 44.50 28.01
CA VAL A 301 -10.20 45.47 28.11
C VAL A 301 -11.48 44.92 28.74
N VAL A 302 -11.68 45.22 30.02
CA VAL A 302 -13.03 45.28 30.60
C VAL A 302 -13.75 46.42 29.88
N VAL A 303 -14.54 46.11 28.86
CA VAL A 303 -15.49 47.09 28.32
C VAL A 303 -16.61 47.19 29.35
N SER A 304 -16.58 48.27 30.13
CA SER A 304 -17.67 48.62 31.05
C SER A 304 -18.93 48.89 30.24
N THR A 305 -19.87 47.96 30.22
CA THR A 305 -21.25 48.25 29.85
C THR A 305 -21.93 48.90 31.05
N GLN A 306 -21.77 50.21 31.20
CA GLN A 306 -22.73 51.02 31.94
C GLN A 306 -23.35 52.04 30.98
N SER A 307 -24.60 51.74 30.68
CA SER A 307 -25.65 52.53 30.08
C SER A 307 -25.60 54.01 30.48
N ASN A 308 -25.29 54.89 29.53
CA ASN A 308 -25.70 56.30 29.62
C ASN A 308 -27.00 56.47 28.84
N ALA A 309 -28.09 56.03 29.46
CA ALA A 309 -29.41 56.59 29.17
C ALA A 309 -29.62 57.78 30.12
N THR A 310 -29.93 58.94 29.51
CA THR A 310 -30.65 60.07 30.12
C THR A 310 -30.10 60.67 31.41
N LYS A 311 -29.44 61.84 31.30
CA LYS A 311 -29.59 62.99 32.22
C LYS A 311 -28.78 64.18 31.68
N ASN A 312 -29.41 64.98 30.84
CA ASN A 312 -29.04 66.38 30.64
C ASN A 312 -30.33 67.21 30.71
N GLU A 313 -30.90 67.22 31.91
CA GLU A 313 -31.77 68.29 32.37
C GLU A 313 -31.29 68.68 33.76
N LYS A 314 -30.99 69.98 33.90
CA LYS A 314 -30.75 70.75 35.13
C LYS A 314 -29.38 70.55 35.81
N GLU A 315 -28.46 71.49 35.54
CA GLU A 315 -27.87 72.34 36.58
C GLU A 315 -27.00 73.49 35.99
N ASN A 316 -27.47 74.72 36.22
CA ASN A 316 -26.76 75.99 36.46
C ASN A 316 -25.71 76.53 35.48
N SER A 317 -26.10 77.52 34.66
CA SER A 317 -25.79 78.97 34.84
C SER A 317 -26.09 79.77 33.58
#